data_AF-A0A4Q5T1V7-F1
#
_entry.id   AF-A0A4Q5T1V7-F1
#
_cell.length_a   1.000
_cell.length_b   1.000
_cell.length_c   1.000
_cell.angle_alpha   90.00
_cell.angle_beta   90.00
_cell.angle_gamma   90.00
#
_symmetry.space_group_name_H-M   'P 1'
#
loop_
_entity.id
_entity.type
_entity.pdbx_description
1 polymer ?
#
loop_
_entity_poly.entity_id
_entity_poly.type
_entity_poly.pdbx_seq_one_letter_code
_entity_poly.pdbx_strand_id
1 'polypeptide(L)'
;MSRSFFRYCVTVFFFSATWLCSLAQADLPTDYLTPAFHKSRRDAARALMPDSSVLVVFAAPTRVFSEDVEYNYHPNRDLYYFTGYKEPHAVLLLFKEPQPDAEGKMVTEVFFVQEKNARAEQ
;
A
#
# COMPACT_ATOMS: atom_id res chain seq x y z
N MET A 1 22.83 -53.41 11.69
CA MET A 1 22.86 -52.01 11.21
C MET A 1 23.33 -51.12 12.35
N SER A 2 24.43 -50.38 12.20
CA SER A 2 25.03 -49.60 13.31
C SER A 2 24.14 -48.44 13.73
N ARG A 3 23.97 -48.21 15.04
CA ARG A 3 23.20 -47.08 15.61
C ARG A 3 23.65 -45.72 15.06
N SER A 4 24.90 -45.59 14.65
CA SER A 4 25.46 -44.38 14.05
C SER A 4 24.93 -44.15 12.62
N PHE A 5 24.79 -45.22 11.82
CA PHE A 5 24.26 -45.13 10.45
C PHE A 5 22.80 -44.65 10.42
N PHE A 6 21.98 -45.15 11.35
CA PHE A 6 20.59 -44.72 11.49
C PHE A 6 20.48 -43.23 11.87
N ARG A 7 21.37 -42.72 12.73
CA ARG A 7 21.40 -41.30 13.12
C ARG A 7 21.75 -40.38 11.95
N TYR A 8 22.70 -40.76 11.09
CA TYR A 8 23.06 -39.99 9.90
C TYR A 8 21.93 -39.93 8.87
N CYS A 9 21.22 -41.04 8.64
CA CYS A 9 20.05 -41.02 7.74
C CYS A 9 18.93 -40.10 8.26
N VAL A 10 18.67 -40.11 9.57
CA VAL A 10 17.66 -39.23 10.17
C VAL A 10 18.06 -37.76 10.05
N THR A 11 19.33 -37.41 10.32
CA THR A 11 19.78 -36.01 10.19
C THR A 11 19.77 -35.51 8.75
N VAL A 12 20.17 -36.35 7.78
CA VAL A 12 20.10 -36.00 6.35
C VAL A 12 18.65 -35.82 5.90
N PHE A 13 17.74 -36.69 6.36
CA PHE A 13 16.31 -36.56 6.04
C PHE A 13 15.71 -35.26 6.59
N PHE A 14 16.03 -34.89 7.84
CA PHE A 14 15.59 -33.61 8.43
C PHE A 14 16.16 -32.39 7.69
N PHE A 15 17.43 -32.43 7.26
CA PHE A 15 18.04 -31.33 6.50
C PHE A 15 17.51 -31.21 5.06
N SER A 16 17.14 -32.33 4.43
CA SER A 16 16.51 -32.35 3.11
C SER A 16 15.06 -31.87 3.16
N ALA A 17 14.31 -32.27 4.20
CA ALA A 17 12.91 -31.88 4.37
C ALA A 17 12.75 -30.36 4.62
N THR A 18 13.69 -29.72 5.31
CA THR A 18 13.67 -28.26 5.52
C THR A 18 13.99 -27.47 4.25
N TRP A 19 14.80 -28.02 3.33
CA TRP A 19 15.07 -27.41 2.01
C TRP A 19 13.86 -27.45 1.06
N LEU A 20 13.07 -28.53 1.10
CA LEU A 20 11.87 -28.69 0.27
C LEU A 20 10.72 -27.74 0.66
N CYS A 21 10.57 -27.40 1.96
CA CYS A 21 9.54 -26.46 2.40
C CYS A 21 9.78 -25.01 1.93
N SER A 22 11.03 -24.57 1.81
CA SER A 22 11.35 -23.18 1.44
C SER A 22 11.03 -22.84 -0.01
N LEU A 23 10.97 -23.83 -0.92
CA LEU A 23 10.62 -23.63 -2.33
C LEU A 23 9.11 -23.46 -2.56
N ALA A 24 8.27 -23.82 -1.59
CA ALA A 24 6.81 -23.82 -1.73
C ALA A 24 6.14 -22.45 -1.47
N GLN A 25 6.89 -21.42 -1.05
CA GLN A 25 6.34 -20.11 -0.66
C GLN A 25 6.40 -19.02 -1.76
N ALA A 26 6.62 -19.40 -3.02
CA ALA A 26 6.98 -18.45 -4.08
C ALA A 26 5.82 -17.94 -4.96
N ASP A 27 4.55 -18.04 -4.53
CA ASP A 27 3.40 -17.63 -5.35
C ASP A 27 2.73 -16.35 -4.82
N LEU A 28 3.53 -15.28 -4.72
CA LEU A 28 3.01 -13.95 -4.43
C LEU A 28 2.52 -13.31 -5.75
N PRO A 29 1.34 -12.66 -5.76
CA PRO A 29 0.88 -11.92 -6.93
C PRO A 29 1.94 -10.91 -7.39
N THR A 30 2.26 -10.90 -8.68
CA THR A 30 3.23 -9.95 -9.27
C THR A 30 2.57 -8.78 -9.97
N ASP A 31 1.23 -8.79 -10.09
CA ASP A 31 0.42 -7.80 -10.81
C ASP A 31 0.07 -6.57 -9.95
N TYR A 32 1.03 -6.09 -9.15
CA TYR A 32 0.83 -4.87 -8.38
C TYR A 32 1.13 -3.63 -9.24
N LEU A 33 0.30 -2.61 -9.08
CA LEU A 33 0.54 -1.30 -9.68
C LEU A 33 1.81 -0.69 -9.08
N THR A 34 2.72 -0.26 -9.95
CA THR A 34 3.99 0.33 -9.52
C THR A 34 3.80 1.79 -9.05
N PRO A 35 4.69 2.33 -8.21
CA PRO A 35 4.66 3.75 -7.87
C PRO A 35 4.72 4.67 -9.10
N ALA A 36 5.47 4.26 -10.13
CA ALA A 36 5.55 4.97 -11.40
C ALA A 36 4.21 5.01 -12.15
N PHE A 37 3.43 3.92 -12.09
CA PHE A 37 2.08 3.89 -12.64
C PHE A 37 1.23 4.99 -12.01
N HIS A 38 1.13 5.04 -10.68
CA HIS A 38 0.32 6.03 -9.97
C HIS A 38 0.75 7.47 -10.28
N LYS A 39 2.05 7.75 -10.29
CA LYS A 39 2.60 9.06 -10.68
C LYS A 39 2.16 9.45 -12.09
N SER A 40 2.24 8.52 -13.06
CA SER A 40 1.84 8.80 -14.44
C SER A 40 0.36 9.19 -14.57
N ARG A 41 -0.51 8.69 -13.68
CA ARG A 41 -1.95 9.03 -13.67
C ARG A 41 -2.21 10.42 -13.11
N ARG A 42 -1.47 10.82 -12.07
CA ARG A 42 -1.53 12.19 -11.54
C ARG A 42 -1.02 13.19 -12.57
N ASP A 43 0.09 12.88 -13.24
CA ASP A 43 0.61 13.73 -14.32
C ASP A 43 -0.38 13.87 -15.49
N ALA A 44 -1.03 12.77 -15.91
CA ALA A 44 -2.05 12.80 -16.95
C ALA A 44 -3.29 13.61 -16.54
N ALA A 45 -3.76 13.48 -15.30
CA ALA A 45 -4.87 14.26 -14.78
C ALA A 45 -4.53 15.76 -14.77
N ARG A 46 -3.33 16.12 -14.29
CA ARG A 46 -2.85 17.50 -14.23
C ARG A 46 -2.70 18.15 -15.61
N ALA A 47 -2.35 17.37 -16.64
CA ALA A 47 -2.30 17.85 -18.01
C ALA A 47 -3.68 18.34 -18.51
N LEU A 48 -4.76 17.68 -18.07
CA LEU A 48 -6.15 18.00 -18.47
C LEU A 48 -6.80 19.10 -17.62
N MET A 49 -6.22 19.43 -16.47
CA MET A 49 -6.77 20.44 -15.56
C MET A 49 -6.73 21.85 -16.19
N PRO A 50 -7.77 22.69 -15.98
CA PRO A 50 -7.72 24.11 -16.31
C PRO A 50 -6.64 24.84 -15.50
N ASP A 51 -6.20 26.00 -15.99
CA ASP A 51 -5.28 26.87 -15.27
C ASP A 51 -5.90 27.35 -13.94
N SER A 52 -5.06 27.55 -12.92
CA SER A 52 -5.45 27.98 -11.57
C SER A 52 -6.48 27.07 -10.89
N SER A 53 -6.37 25.75 -11.10
CA SER A 53 -7.28 24.77 -10.52
C SER A 53 -6.58 23.77 -9.60
N VAL A 54 -7.37 23.16 -8.71
CA VAL A 54 -6.95 22.08 -7.81
C VAL A 54 -7.93 20.91 -7.93
N LEU A 55 -7.39 19.70 -8.05
CA LEU A 55 -8.13 18.46 -7.94
C LEU A 55 -8.00 17.94 -6.50
N VAL A 56 -9.13 17.66 -5.86
CA VAL A 56 -9.19 17.13 -4.50
C VAL A 56 -9.83 15.74 -4.53
N VAL A 57 -9.13 14.72 -4.07
CA VAL A 57 -9.60 13.33 -4.06
C VAL A 57 -9.57 12.80 -2.63
N PHE A 58 -10.76 12.47 -2.10
CA PHE A 58 -10.91 11.98 -0.74
C PHE A 58 -10.85 10.45 -0.66
N ALA A 59 -10.35 9.95 0.46
CA ALA A 59 -10.49 8.55 0.85
C ALA A 59 -11.97 8.21 1.08
N ALA A 60 -12.30 6.91 1.00
CA ALA A 60 -13.61 6.47 1.42
C ALA A 60 -13.72 6.59 2.96
N PRO A 61 -14.92 6.84 3.50
CA PRO A 61 -15.14 6.77 4.94
C PRO A 61 -15.22 5.30 5.39
N THR A 62 -14.89 5.04 6.66
CA THR A 62 -15.28 3.79 7.31
C THR A 62 -16.80 3.72 7.46
N ARG A 63 -17.35 2.51 7.51
CA ARG A 63 -18.79 2.29 7.62
C ARG A 63 -19.07 1.34 8.78
N VAL A 64 -19.94 1.76 9.67
CA VAL A 64 -20.40 0.95 10.81
C VAL A 64 -21.39 -0.10 10.30
N PHE A 65 -21.15 -1.35 10.67
CA PHE A 65 -22.10 -2.46 10.53
C PHE A 65 -23.11 -2.43 11.69
N SER A 66 -22.61 -2.40 12.94
CA SER A 66 -23.42 -2.32 14.16
C SER A 66 -22.55 -1.88 15.34
N GLU A 67 -23.00 -0.89 16.12
CA GLU A 67 -22.27 -0.36 17.29
C GLU A 67 -20.76 -0.14 17.05
N ASP A 68 -19.91 -1.02 17.58
CA ASP A 68 -18.44 -0.98 17.50
C ASP A 68 -17.86 -1.82 16.34
N VAL A 69 -18.71 -2.50 15.56
CA VAL A 69 -18.32 -3.33 14.43
C VAL A 69 -18.39 -2.53 13.14
N GLU A 70 -17.26 -2.43 12.43
CA GLU A 70 -17.17 -1.83 11.10
C GLU A 70 -17.20 -2.89 9.99
N TYR A 71 -17.64 -2.49 8.80
CA TYR A 71 -17.42 -3.26 7.59
C TYR A 71 -15.93 -3.26 7.22
N ASN A 72 -15.50 -4.31 6.51
CA ASN A 72 -14.19 -4.30 5.85
C ASN A 72 -14.06 -3.07 4.96
N TYR A 73 -13.01 -2.29 5.21
CA TYR A 73 -12.80 -1.03 4.50
C TYR A 73 -12.63 -1.28 2.99
N HIS A 74 -13.40 -0.54 2.20
CA HIS A 74 -13.27 -0.52 0.74
C HIS A 74 -12.78 0.86 0.31
N PRO A 75 -11.55 0.96 -0.25
CA PRO A 75 -10.96 2.25 -0.57
C PRO A 75 -11.73 2.94 -1.71
N ASN A 76 -11.66 4.26 -1.74
CA ASN A 76 -12.09 5.02 -2.91
C ASN A 76 -11.19 4.63 -4.10
N ARG A 77 -11.81 4.13 -5.18
CA ARG A 77 -11.11 3.67 -6.38
C ARG A 77 -10.32 4.77 -7.05
N ASP A 78 -10.81 6.01 -7.05
CA ASP A 78 -10.11 7.14 -7.66
C ASP A 78 -8.85 7.48 -6.87
N LEU A 79 -8.96 7.54 -5.54
CA LEU A 79 -7.79 7.76 -4.69
C LEU A 79 -6.78 6.62 -4.85
N TYR A 80 -7.25 5.37 -4.79
CA TYR A 80 -6.41 4.18 -4.99
C TYR A 80 -5.72 4.20 -6.36
N TYR A 81 -6.41 4.61 -7.42
CA TYR A 81 -5.84 4.72 -8.76
C TYR A 81 -4.72 5.77 -8.83
N PHE A 82 -4.88 6.90 -8.13
CA PHE A 82 -3.88 7.96 -8.11
C PHE A 82 -2.73 7.74 -7.13
N THR A 83 -2.90 6.97 -6.05
CA THR A 83 -1.90 6.89 -4.97
C THR A 83 -1.52 5.46 -4.57
N GLY A 84 -2.35 4.47 -4.86
CA GLY A 84 -2.22 3.11 -4.33
C GLY A 84 -2.59 2.98 -2.85
N TYR A 85 -3.03 4.07 -2.20
CA TYR A 85 -3.35 4.11 -0.77
C TYR A 85 -4.66 3.39 -0.45
N LYS A 86 -4.67 2.62 0.65
CA LYS A 86 -5.76 1.70 1.01
C LYS A 86 -6.34 1.93 2.40
N GLU A 87 -6.03 3.06 3.04
CA GLU A 87 -6.51 3.40 4.38
C GLU A 87 -7.53 4.55 4.33
N PRO A 88 -8.38 4.71 5.37
CA PRO A 88 -9.33 5.82 5.50
C PRO A 88 -8.64 7.12 5.92
N HIS A 89 -9.44 8.20 6.01
CA HIS A 89 -9.03 9.52 6.51
C HIS A 89 -7.80 10.12 5.82
N ALA A 90 -7.80 10.07 4.49
CA ALA A 90 -6.77 10.69 3.67
C ALA A 90 -7.39 11.57 2.57
N VAL A 91 -6.61 12.54 2.09
CA VAL A 91 -7.00 13.40 0.97
C VAL A 91 -5.79 13.77 0.12
N LEU A 92 -5.90 13.57 -1.19
CA LEU A 92 -4.92 14.01 -2.19
C LEU A 92 -5.36 15.36 -2.74
N LEU A 93 -4.46 16.34 -2.71
CA LEU A 93 -4.56 17.60 -3.43
C LEU A 93 -3.54 17.56 -4.58
N LEU A 94 -4.01 17.77 -5.79
CA LEU A 94 -3.19 17.89 -6.99
C LEU A 94 -3.42 19.28 -7.59
N PHE A 95 -2.37 20.08 -7.67
CA PHE A 95 -2.41 21.44 -8.18
C PHE A 95 -2.01 21.48 -9.65
N LYS A 96 -2.69 22.31 -10.45
CA LYS A 96 -2.28 22.57 -11.82
C LYS A 96 -0.89 23.22 -11.86
N GLU A 97 -0.75 24.33 -11.13
CA GLU A 97 0.49 25.07 -10.95
C GLU A 97 1.14 24.79 -9.58
N PRO A 98 2.48 24.79 -9.48
CA PRO A 98 3.16 24.58 -8.21
C PRO A 98 2.72 25.57 -7.12
N GLN A 99 2.45 25.06 -5.93
CA GLN A 99 2.09 25.83 -4.73
C GLN A 99 3.18 25.65 -3.65
N PRO A 100 3.43 26.66 -2.79
CA PRO A 100 4.32 26.49 -1.66
C PRO A 100 3.70 25.56 -0.61
N ASP A 101 4.49 24.60 -0.11
CA ASP A 101 4.14 23.81 1.07
C ASP A 101 4.39 24.60 2.38
N ALA A 102 4.17 23.94 3.53
CA ALA A 102 4.36 24.56 4.85
C ALA A 102 5.82 25.01 5.08
N GLU A 103 6.77 24.37 4.40
CA GLU A 103 8.20 24.68 4.44
C GLU A 103 8.65 25.65 3.33
N GLY A 104 7.72 26.12 2.49
CA GLY A 104 7.98 27.07 1.39
C GLY A 104 8.56 26.44 0.12
N LYS A 105 8.63 25.11 0.03
CA LYS A 105 9.03 24.39 -1.19
C LYS A 105 7.86 24.31 -2.16
N MET A 106 8.14 24.56 -3.43
CA MET A 106 7.13 24.46 -4.49
C MET A 106 6.81 22.99 -4.79
N VAL A 107 5.56 22.61 -4.55
CA VAL A 107 5.02 21.26 -4.78
C VAL A 107 3.84 21.31 -5.73
N THR A 108 3.64 20.24 -6.49
CA THR A 108 2.47 20.09 -7.38
C THR A 108 1.39 19.21 -6.78
N GLU A 109 1.68 18.52 -5.68
CA GLU A 109 0.76 17.65 -4.99
C GLU A 109 1.06 17.64 -3.49
N VAL A 110 0.02 17.51 -2.68
CA VAL A 110 0.11 17.30 -1.23
C VAL A 110 -0.83 16.16 -0.88
N PHE A 111 -0.35 15.21 -0.09
CA PHE A 111 -1.14 14.06 0.35
C PHE A 111 -1.22 14.04 1.86
N PHE A 112 -2.41 14.30 2.40
CA PHE A 112 -2.68 14.22 3.82
C PHE A 112 -3.14 12.82 4.16
N VAL A 113 -2.49 12.24 5.16
CA VAL A 113 -2.79 10.92 5.73
C VAL A 113 -2.86 11.04 7.24
N GLN A 114 -3.38 10.01 7.89
CA GLN A 114 -3.38 9.94 9.34
C GLN A 114 -1.96 9.91 9.90
N GLU A 115 -1.75 10.58 11.02
CA GLU A 115 -0.49 10.52 11.73
C GLU A 115 -0.29 9.13 12.34
N LYS A 116 0.98 8.71 12.41
CA LYS A 116 1.35 7.45 13.03
C LYS A 116 0.98 7.44 14.52
N ASN A 117 0.28 6.41 14.99
CA ASN A 117 -0.14 6.29 16.38
C ASN A 117 -0.03 4.85 16.89
N ALA A 118 0.97 4.59 17.72
CA ALA A 118 1.25 3.25 18.25
C ALA A 118 0.10 2.61 19.06
N ARG A 119 -0.80 3.43 19.64
CA ARG A 119 -1.97 2.90 20.37
C ARG A 119 -3.08 2.43 19.43
N ALA A 120 -3.15 2.98 18.22
CA ALA A 120 -4.19 2.70 17.24
C ALA A 120 -3.78 1.65 16.18
N GLU A 121 -2.50 1.28 16.12
CA GLU A 121 -1.92 0.34 15.14
C GLU A 121 -1.93 -1.14 15.59
N GLN A 122 -2.70 -1.49 16.62
CA GLN A 122 -2.68 -2.84 17.23
C GLN A 122 -3.33 -3.93 16.38
#